data_AF-A0A9W8MZ82-F1
#
_entry.id   AF-A0A9W8MZ82-F1
#
_cell.length_a   1.000
_cell.length_b   1.000
_cell.length_c   1.000
_cell.angle_alpha   90.00
_cell.angle_beta   90.00
_cell.angle_gamma   90.00
#
_symmetry.space_group_name_H-M   'P 1'
#
loop_
_entity.id
_entity.type
_entity.pdbx_description
1 polymer ?
#
loop_
_entity_poly.entity_id
_entity_poly.type
_entity_poly.pdbx_seq_one_letter_code
_entity_poly.pdbx_strand_id
1 'polypeptide(L)'
;MKPNPKSGVCQLDWNLSGSFLLVRFENLPTAVYIYNFPSPGETSIPKLRTVLLHTQPVLRAKWNPARKGNLGLCCGLQSVYTWSDEWVGESGEPEEMAECIGVPAKKFETKDFSWAPDGKGFILLGKEQFCCAFEVVEEDEDI
;
A
#
# COMPACT_ATOMS: atom_id res chain seq x y z
N MET A 1 9.48 -4.86 32.62
CA MET A 1 8.41 -4.81 31.59
C MET A 1 7.63 -3.53 31.75
N LYS A 2 7.30 -2.81 30.68
CA LYS A 2 6.39 -1.64 30.78
C LYS A 2 4.98 -2.14 31.12
N PRO A 3 4.26 -1.55 32.08
CA PRO A 3 3.01 -2.12 32.59
C PRO A 3 1.83 -2.17 31.61
N ASN A 4 1.93 -1.52 30.44
CA ASN A 4 0.87 -1.51 29.42
C ASN A 4 1.53 -1.56 28.02
N PRO A 5 1.81 -2.76 27.46
CA PRO A 5 2.25 -2.84 26.08
C PRO A 5 1.15 -2.27 25.18
N LYS A 6 1.49 -1.34 24.29
CA LYS A 6 0.59 -0.92 23.22
C LYS A 6 0.33 -2.14 22.34
N SER A 7 -0.85 -2.72 22.47
CA SER A 7 -1.23 -3.98 21.86
C SER A 7 -2.64 -3.82 21.36
N GLY A 8 -2.80 -3.87 20.05
CA GLY A 8 -4.08 -3.63 19.40
C GLY A 8 -3.90 -3.34 17.92
N VAL A 9 -5.02 -3.38 17.21
CA VAL A 9 -5.09 -2.99 15.81
C VAL A 9 -5.07 -1.47 15.74
N CYS A 10 -4.10 -0.90 15.02
CA CYS A 10 -3.98 0.55 14.82
C CYS A 10 -4.61 1.02 13.50
N GLN A 11 -4.85 0.10 12.56
CA GLN A 11 -5.51 0.40 11.30
C GLN A 11 -6.22 -0.85 10.76
N LEU A 12 -7.46 -0.68 10.31
CA LEU A 12 -8.22 -1.61 9.48
C LEU A 12 -8.75 -0.83 8.29
N ASP A 13 -8.58 -1.35 7.09
CA ASP A 13 -9.12 -0.71 5.89
C ASP A 13 -9.42 -1.72 4.78
N TRP A 14 -10.54 -1.54 4.09
CA TRP A 14 -10.97 -2.42 2.99
C TRP A 14 -10.53 -1.84 1.67
N ASN A 15 -10.14 -2.71 0.74
CA ASN A 15 -9.99 -2.30 -0.65
C ASN A 15 -11.37 -2.03 -1.29
N LEU A 16 -11.35 -1.47 -2.50
CA LEU A 16 -12.56 -1.05 -3.22
C LEU A 16 -13.60 -2.17 -3.39
N SER A 17 -13.18 -3.41 -3.61
CA SER A 17 -14.08 -4.56 -3.82
C SER A 17 -14.46 -5.30 -2.54
N GLY A 18 -13.88 -4.96 -1.39
CA GLY A 18 -14.03 -5.73 -0.15
C GLY A 18 -13.37 -7.12 -0.17
N SER A 19 -12.54 -7.41 -1.18
CA SER A 19 -11.82 -8.68 -1.30
C SER A 19 -10.52 -8.71 -0.48
N PHE A 20 -9.97 -7.54 -0.13
CA PHE A 20 -8.76 -7.42 0.68
C PHE A 20 -8.99 -6.54 1.91
N LEU A 21 -8.50 -7.02 3.04
CA LEU A 21 -8.47 -6.29 4.30
C LEU A 21 -7.02 -5.99 4.69
N LEU A 22 -6.71 -4.70 4.77
CA LEU A 22 -5.49 -4.19 5.38
C LEU A 22 -5.62 -4.23 6.90
N VAL A 23 -4.63 -4.79 7.59
CA VAL A 23 -4.52 -4.76 9.05
C VAL A 23 -3.12 -4.32 9.48
N ARG A 24 -3.04 -3.41 10.44
CA ARG A 24 -1.79 -3.03 11.11
C ARG A 24 -1.96 -3.05 12.62
N PHE A 25 -0.89 -3.36 13.33
CA PHE A 25 -0.90 -3.47 14.79
C PHE A 25 0.09 -2.51 15.44
N GLU A 26 -0.24 -2.01 16.64
CA GLU A 26 0.61 -1.11 17.41
C GLU A 26 1.91 -1.78 17.90
N ASN A 27 1.83 -3.07 18.24
CA ASN A 27 2.96 -3.86 18.73
C ASN A 27 3.90 -4.33 17.61
N LEU A 28 3.46 -4.27 16.35
CA LEU A 28 4.23 -4.64 15.16
C LEU A 28 4.18 -3.49 14.14
N PRO A 29 4.77 -2.31 14.47
CA PRO A 29 4.57 -1.09 13.70
C PRO A 29 5.21 -1.10 12.31
N THR A 30 6.10 -2.06 12.05
CA THR A 30 6.81 -2.22 10.78
C THR A 30 6.13 -3.21 9.82
N ALA A 31 5.04 -3.85 10.26
CA ALA A 31 4.34 -4.87 9.50
C ALA A 31 2.98 -4.37 8.98
N VAL A 32 2.67 -4.75 7.75
CA VAL A 32 1.35 -4.59 7.14
C VAL A 32 0.84 -5.96 6.72
N TYR A 33 -0.38 -6.30 7.15
CA TYR A 33 -1.01 -7.58 6.82
C TYR A 33 -2.13 -7.33 5.83
N ILE A 34 -2.16 -8.14 4.78
CA ILE A 34 -3.22 -8.15 3.77
C ILE A 34 -3.88 -9.52 3.84
N TYR A 35 -5.15 -9.52 4.22
CA TYR A 35 -5.98 -10.72 4.22
C TYR A 35 -6.85 -10.75 2.97
N ASN A 36 -7.01 -11.91 2.34
CA ASN A 36 -8.03 -12.11 1.33
C ASN A 36 -9.33 -12.59 1.99
N PHE A 37 -10.42 -11.98 1.57
CA PHE A 37 -11.76 -12.37 1.94
C PHE A 37 -12.44 -13.05 0.75
N PRO A 38 -13.09 -14.20 1.00
CA PRO A 38 -13.79 -14.93 -0.04
C PRO A 38 -15.02 -14.17 -0.52
N SER A 39 -15.46 -14.48 -1.74
CA SER A 39 -16.61 -13.81 -2.37
C SER A 39 -17.92 -14.09 -1.62
N PRO A 40 -18.94 -13.23 -1.75
CA PRO A 40 -20.26 -13.51 -1.18
C PRO A 40 -20.78 -14.89 -1.59
N GLY A 41 -21.18 -15.71 -0.63
CA GLY A 41 -21.68 -17.08 -0.86
C GLY A 41 -20.65 -18.18 -0.62
N GLU A 42 -19.38 -17.84 -0.44
CA GLU A 42 -18.33 -18.76 0.02
C GLU A 42 -18.19 -18.73 1.55
N THR A 43 -17.68 -19.81 2.14
CA THR A 43 -17.43 -19.90 3.58
C THR A 43 -16.47 -18.79 4.02
N SER A 44 -16.96 -17.90 4.89
CA SER A 44 -16.29 -16.65 5.28
C SER A 44 -15.11 -16.84 6.24
N ILE A 45 -14.06 -17.53 5.79
CA ILE A 45 -12.80 -17.65 6.53
C ILE A 45 -11.75 -16.80 5.80
N PRO A 46 -11.38 -15.64 6.35
CA PRO A 46 -10.31 -14.82 5.80
C PRO A 46 -8.99 -15.58 5.87
N LYS A 47 -8.16 -15.50 4.82
CA LYS A 47 -6.81 -16.07 4.86
C LYS A 47 -5.79 -14.95 4.81
N LEU A 48 -4.67 -15.16 5.50
CA LEU A 48 -3.54 -14.25 5.38
C LEU A 48 -2.93 -14.44 3.99
N ARG A 49 -2.93 -13.38 3.16
CA ARG A 49 -2.39 -13.42 1.81
C ARG A 49 -0.96 -12.91 1.76
N THR A 50 -0.73 -11.71 2.29
CA THR A 50 0.57 -11.03 2.19
C THR A 50 0.94 -10.38 3.53
N VAL A 51 2.23 -10.38 3.84
CA VAL A 51 2.81 -9.58 4.92
C VAL A 51 3.93 -8.71 4.34
N LEU A 52 3.75 -7.40 4.37
CA LEU A 52 4.79 -6.44 3.99
C LEU A 52 5.58 -6.05 5.25
N LEU A 53 6.89 -6.27 5.23
CA LEU A 53 7.79 -5.99 6.34
C LEU A 53 8.74 -4.84 5.96
N HIS A 54 8.73 -3.78 6.76
CA HIS A 54 9.55 -2.59 6.54
C HIS A 54 10.64 -2.45 7.59
N THR A 55 11.68 -1.69 7.28
CA THR A 55 12.76 -1.37 8.23
C THR A 55 12.39 -0.24 9.19
N GLN A 56 11.37 0.56 8.87
CA GLN A 56 10.85 1.66 9.67
C GLN A 56 9.36 1.50 9.94
N PRO A 57 8.81 2.07 11.03
CA PRO A 57 7.38 2.09 11.29
C PRO A 57 6.59 2.65 10.11
N VAL A 58 5.52 1.96 9.73
CA VAL A 58 4.59 2.43 8.70
C VAL A 58 3.84 3.64 9.26
N LEU A 59 3.87 4.76 8.55
CA LEU A 59 3.17 5.98 8.98
C LEU A 59 1.75 6.02 8.41
N ARG A 60 1.60 5.62 7.15
CA ARG A 60 0.33 5.57 6.42
C ARG A 60 0.33 4.37 5.50
N ALA A 61 -0.85 3.79 5.33
CA ALA A 61 -1.16 2.83 4.29
C ALA A 61 -2.59 3.13 3.82
N LYS A 62 -2.85 3.19 2.52
CA LYS A 62 -4.18 3.48 1.97
C LYS A 62 -4.38 2.73 0.66
N TRP A 63 -5.50 2.05 0.53
CA TRP A 63 -5.92 1.48 -0.74
C TRP A 63 -6.13 2.57 -1.78
N ASN A 64 -5.85 2.23 -3.04
CA ASN A 64 -6.19 3.05 -4.18
C ASN A 64 -7.72 3.14 -4.29
N PRO A 65 -8.29 4.34 -4.45
CA PRO A 65 -9.75 4.52 -4.46
C PRO A 65 -10.42 4.06 -5.75
N ALA A 66 -9.66 3.83 -6.83
CA ALA A 66 -10.20 3.45 -8.14
C ALA A 66 -9.72 2.07 -8.62
N ARG A 67 -8.57 1.58 -8.12
CA ARG A 67 -8.00 0.27 -8.46
C ARG A 67 -8.34 -0.76 -7.37
N LYS A 68 -8.67 -1.99 -7.75
CA LYS A 68 -9.17 -3.00 -6.80
C LYS A 68 -8.05 -3.60 -5.96
N GLY A 69 -6.86 -3.70 -6.53
CA GLY A 69 -5.75 -4.48 -6.00
C GLY A 69 -4.55 -3.66 -5.52
N ASN A 70 -4.64 -2.34 -5.47
CA ASN A 70 -3.46 -1.48 -5.34
C ASN A 70 -3.42 -0.77 -3.97
N LEU A 71 -2.32 -0.95 -3.23
CA LEU A 71 -2.09 -0.37 -1.90
C LEU A 71 -0.85 0.52 -1.93
N GLY A 72 -0.96 1.73 -1.39
CA GLY A 72 0.18 2.63 -1.18
C GLY A 72 0.50 2.74 0.31
N LEU A 73 1.77 2.93 0.65
CA LEU A 73 2.21 3.16 2.03
C LEU A 73 3.51 3.97 2.11
N CYS A 74 3.74 4.59 3.27
CA CYS A 74 4.97 5.33 3.55
C CYS A 74 5.49 5.07 4.97
N CYS A 75 6.81 5.10 5.13
CA CYS A 75 7.50 4.79 6.39
C CYS A 75 8.39 5.94 6.88
N GLY A 76 8.18 7.18 6.41
CA GLY A 76 8.98 8.33 6.80
C GLY A 76 10.38 8.39 6.19
N LEU A 77 10.64 7.59 5.16
CA LEU A 77 11.88 7.57 4.38
C LEU A 77 11.72 8.39 3.09
N GLN A 78 12.80 8.54 2.33
CA GLN A 78 12.80 9.13 0.98
C GLN A 78 12.25 8.14 -0.07
N SER A 79 11.15 7.48 0.27
CA SER A 79 10.52 6.47 -0.55
C SER A 79 9.03 6.40 -0.30
N VAL A 80 8.34 5.82 -1.26
CA VAL A 80 6.96 5.30 -1.12
C VAL A 80 7.00 3.83 -1.49
N TYR A 81 6.10 3.05 -0.93
CA TYR A 81 6.00 1.63 -1.24
C TYR A 81 4.61 1.33 -1.78
N THR A 82 4.54 0.40 -2.71
CA THR A 82 3.29 -0.08 -3.30
C THR A 82 3.20 -1.58 -3.16
N TRP A 83 1.97 -2.08 -3.08
CA TRP A 83 1.65 -3.49 -3.31
C TRP A 83 0.50 -3.55 -4.31
N SER A 84 0.55 -4.50 -5.23
CA SER A 84 -0.46 -4.68 -6.25
C SER A 84 -0.60 -6.15 -6.65
N ASP A 85 -1.82 -6.67 -6.74
CA ASP A 85 -2.11 -7.97 -7.37
C ASP A 85 -2.65 -7.84 -8.80
N GLU A 86 -2.51 -6.66 -9.38
CA GLU A 86 -2.95 -6.34 -10.75
C GLU A 86 -1.81 -6.48 -11.78
N TRP A 87 -0.61 -6.89 -11.35
CA TRP A 87 0.52 -7.09 -12.26
C TRP A 87 0.38 -8.38 -13.03
N VAL A 88 0.87 -8.36 -14.28
CA VAL A 88 0.99 -9.54 -15.12
C VAL A 88 2.48 -9.76 -15.38
N GLY A 89 3.00 -10.92 -14.98
CA GLY A 89 4.41 -11.25 -15.18
C GLY A 89 4.75 -11.49 -16.66
N GLU A 90 6.03 -11.68 -16.96
CA GLU A 90 6.51 -11.98 -18.34
C GLU A 90 5.86 -13.23 -18.94
N SER A 91 5.35 -14.13 -18.10
CA SER A 91 4.64 -15.35 -18.50
C SER A 91 3.18 -15.10 -18.90
N GLY A 92 2.65 -13.89 -18.72
CA GLY A 92 1.24 -13.58 -18.93
C GLY A 92 0.32 -13.95 -17.75
N GLU A 93 0.89 -14.49 -16.67
CA GLU A 93 0.13 -14.87 -15.47
C GLU A 93 0.02 -13.71 -14.47
N PRO A 94 -1.10 -13.60 -13.73
CA PRO A 94 -1.23 -12.62 -12.65
C PRO A 94 -0.19 -12.83 -11.55
N GLU A 95 0.50 -11.77 -11.17
CA GLU A 95 1.50 -11.77 -10.12
C GLU A 95 1.24 -10.67 -9.09
N GLU A 96 1.61 -10.96 -7.84
CA GLU A 96 1.64 -9.95 -6.79
C GLU A 96 3.00 -9.26 -6.81
N MET A 97 2.99 -7.93 -6.84
CA MET A 97 4.20 -7.11 -6.85
C MET A 97 4.22 -6.20 -5.62
N ALA A 98 5.38 -6.10 -4.98
CA ALA A 98 5.64 -5.10 -3.96
C ALA A 98 6.88 -4.29 -4.36
N GLU A 99 6.74 -2.96 -4.38
CA GLU A 99 7.80 -2.08 -4.88
C GLU A 99 8.20 -1.04 -3.84
N CYS A 100 9.46 -0.60 -3.94
CA CYS A 100 10.01 0.52 -3.18
C CYS A 100 10.47 1.59 -4.17
N ILE A 101 9.71 2.67 -4.25
CA ILE A 101 9.92 3.73 -5.22
C ILE A 101 10.62 4.90 -4.52
N GLY A 102 11.82 5.23 -4.97
CA GLY A 102 12.59 6.36 -4.45
C GLY A 102 11.98 7.71 -4.83
N VAL A 103 11.93 8.65 -3.89
CA VAL A 103 11.45 10.02 -4.18
C VAL A 103 12.64 10.89 -4.59
N PRO A 104 12.68 11.45 -5.81
CA PRO A 104 13.86 12.15 -6.33
C PRO A 104 14.11 13.54 -5.70
N ALA A 105 13.30 13.97 -4.73
CA ALA A 105 13.44 15.25 -4.05
C ALA A 105 14.54 15.24 -2.98
N LYS A 106 15.37 16.28 -2.92
CA LYS A 106 16.44 16.36 -1.91
C LYS A 106 15.87 16.54 -0.50
N LYS A 107 16.40 15.80 0.48
CA LYS A 107 16.00 15.88 1.91
C LYS A 107 14.49 15.75 2.11
N PHE A 108 13.89 14.80 1.40
CA PHE A 108 12.46 14.49 1.47
C PHE A 108 12.22 13.26 2.34
N GLU A 109 11.29 13.36 3.29
CA GLU A 109 10.78 12.24 4.07
C GLU A 109 9.28 12.14 3.83
N THR A 110 8.82 11.02 3.26
CA THR A 110 7.40 10.80 2.98
C THR A 110 6.65 10.55 4.29
N LYS A 111 6.01 11.59 4.84
CA LYS A 111 5.26 11.53 6.11
C LYS A 111 3.80 11.17 5.92
N ASP A 112 3.23 11.54 4.79
CA ASP A 112 1.86 11.20 4.40
C ASP A 112 1.78 11.09 2.87
N PHE A 113 0.66 10.56 2.38
CA PHE A 113 0.34 10.57 0.97
C PHE A 113 -1.18 10.51 0.75
N SER A 114 -1.60 10.96 -0.43
CA SER A 114 -3.00 10.88 -0.86
C SER A 114 -3.07 10.45 -2.31
N TRP A 115 -3.81 9.39 -2.58
CA TRP A 115 -4.24 9.04 -3.93
C TRP A 115 -5.02 10.18 -4.56
N ALA A 116 -4.82 10.37 -5.86
CA ALA A 116 -5.76 11.12 -6.68
C ALA A 116 -7.11 10.38 -6.70
N PRO A 117 -8.25 11.09 -6.80
CA PRO A 117 -9.56 10.45 -6.82
C PRO A 117 -9.76 9.45 -7.97
N ASP A 118 -9.04 9.61 -9.07
CA ASP A 118 -9.05 8.71 -10.22
C ASP A 118 -8.10 7.51 -10.07
N GLY A 119 -7.30 7.47 -9.00
CA GLY A 119 -6.34 6.39 -8.71
C GLY A 119 -5.11 6.34 -9.62
N LYS A 120 -4.92 7.31 -10.53
CA LYS A 120 -3.83 7.30 -11.52
C LYS A 120 -2.49 7.84 -11.00
N GLY A 121 -2.50 8.41 -9.82
CA GLY A 121 -1.32 8.96 -9.18
C GLY A 121 -1.61 9.32 -7.74
N PHE A 122 -0.62 9.89 -7.08
CA PHE A 122 -0.73 10.32 -5.69
C PHE A 122 0.22 11.48 -5.38
N ILE A 123 -0.18 12.27 -4.40
CA ILE A 123 0.67 13.30 -3.81
C ILE A 123 1.37 12.72 -2.60
N LEU A 124 2.69 12.89 -2.53
CA LEU A 124 3.56 12.60 -1.41
C LEU A 124 3.78 13.87 -0.60
N LEU A 125 3.59 13.79 0.71
CA LEU A 125 3.69 14.92 1.61
C LEU A 125 4.89 14.75 2.55
N GLY A 126 5.84 15.67 2.43
CA GLY A 126 6.90 15.88 3.39
C GLY A 126 6.54 17.00 4.37
N LYS A 127 7.51 17.39 5.22
CA LYS A 127 7.30 18.46 6.21
C LYS A 127 7.14 19.85 5.56
N GLU A 128 7.95 20.14 4.54
CA GLU A 128 8.08 21.47 3.93
C GLU A 128 7.92 21.44 2.39
N GLN A 129 7.75 20.25 1.82
CA GLN A 129 7.67 20.02 0.38
C GLN A 129 6.69 18.88 0.09
N PHE A 130 6.17 18.85 -1.14
CA PHE A 130 5.36 17.75 -1.67
C PHE A 130 5.90 17.30 -3.02
N CYS A 131 5.59 16.07 -3.42
CA CYS A 131 5.89 15.55 -4.75
C CYS A 131 4.63 14.91 -5.32
N CYS A 132 4.49 14.92 -6.65
CA CYS A 132 3.46 14.14 -7.33
C CYS A 132 4.12 12.90 -7.95
N ALA A 133 3.45 11.77 -7.84
CA ALA A 133 3.86 10.52 -8.48
C ALA A 133 2.71 10.02 -9.35
N PHE A 134 3.06 9.52 -10.53
CA PHE A 134 2.15 8.94 -11.50
C PHE A 134 2.76 7.67 -12.02
N GLU A 135 1.92 6.71 -12.37
CA GLU A 135 2.34 5.53 -13.10
C GLU A 135 2.70 5.93 -14.53
N VAL A 136 3.80 5.41 -15.05
CA VAL A 136 4.16 5.62 -16.45
C VAL A 136 3.25 4.70 -17.28
N VAL A 137 2.47 5.31 -18.16
CA VAL A 137 1.70 4.56 -19.17
C VAL A 137 2.56 4.56 -20.43
N GLU A 138 2.92 3.37 -20.92
CA GLU A 138 3.49 3.27 -22.26
C GLU A 138 2.37 3.66 -23.24
N GLU A 139 2.56 4.76 -23.96
CA GLU A 139 1.70 5.06 -25.10
C GLU A 139 2.00 4.00 -26.16
N ASP A 140 1.00 3.18 -26.52
CA ASP A 140 1.09 2.35 -27.71
C ASP A 140 1.43 3.29 -28.87
N GLU A 141 2.67 3.23 -29.38
CA GLU A 141 3.04 3.92 -30.61
C GLU A 141 2.12 3.35 -31.71
N ASP A 142 1.09 4.10 -32.08
CA ASP A 142 0.22 3.79 -33.21
C ASP A 142 1.11 3.60 -34.47
N ILE A 143 1.34 2.34 -34.87
CA ILE A 143 1.96 1.95 -36.15
C ILE A 143 0.86 1.73 -37.20
#